data_AF-H9FK27-F1
#
_entry.id   AF-H9FK27-F1
#
_cell.length_a   1.000
_cell.length_b   1.000
_cell.length_c   1.000
_cell.angle_alpha   90.00
_cell.angle_beta   90.00
_cell.angle_gamma   90.00
#
_symmetry.space_group_name_H-M   'P 1'
#
loop_
_entity.id
_entity.type
_entity.pdbx_description
1 polymer ?
#
loop_
_entity_poly.entity_id
_entity_poly.type
_entity_poly.pdbx_seq_one_letter_code
_entity_poly.pdbx_strand_id
1 'polypeptide(L)' 'LQEFDGAVEDFLKVLDMVTEDQEDMVRQAQRQLLLTYNDFAVHCYRQGAYQEGVLLLNKALRDEQQEKGLYINRG' A
#
# COMPACT_ATOMS: atom_id res chain seq x y z
N LEU A 1 10.89 10.50 -4.35
CA LEU A 1 10.42 9.46 -5.30
C LEU A 1 11.12 8.14 -5.02
N GLN A 2 12.47 8.09 -5.08
CA GLN A 2 13.23 6.88 -4.77
C GLN A 2 12.94 6.22 -3.41
N GLU A 3 12.65 7.00 -2.35
CA GLU A 3 12.28 6.42 -1.04
C GLU A 3 10.92 5.70 -1.06
N PHE A 4 9.98 6.14 -1.92
CA PHE A 4 8.70 5.46 -2.09
C PHE A 4 8.87 4.16 -2.87
N ASP A 5 9.70 4.18 -3.92
CA ASP A 5 9.98 2.99 -4.72
C ASP A 5 10.67 1.91 -3.85
N GLY A 6 11.62 2.31 -2.99
CA GLY A 6 12.29 1.39 -2.07
C GLY A 6 11.35 0.77 -1.03
N ALA A 7 10.47 1.57 -0.40
CA ALA A 7 9.50 1.03 0.55
C ALA A 7 8.50 0.06 -0.11
N VAL A 8 8.05 0.37 -1.33
CA VAL A 8 7.17 -0.51 -2.10
C VAL A 8 7.87 -1.84 -2.43
N GLU A 9 9.13 -1.79 -2.92
CA GLU A 9 9.91 -2.99 -3.21
C GLU A 9 10.14 -3.84 -1.96
N ASP A 10 10.48 -3.23 -0.83
CA ASP A 10 10.71 -3.94 0.43
C ASP A 10 9.45 -4.69 0.89
N PHE A 11 8.28 -4.04 0.85
CA PHE A 11 7.03 -4.71 1.22
C PHE A 11 6.63 -5.81 0.25
N LEU A 12 6.78 -5.60 -1.06
CA LEU A 12 6.52 -6.64 -2.05
C LEU A 12 7.43 -7.86 -1.84
N LYS A 13 8.71 -7.64 -1.55
CA LYS A 13 9.65 -8.70 -1.26
C LYS A 13 9.29 -9.49 0.00
N VAL A 14 8.81 -8.82 1.06
CA VAL A 14 8.28 -9.51 2.25
C VAL A 14 7.10 -10.38 1.86
N LEU A 15 6.15 -9.87 1.08
CA LEU A 15 4.97 -10.62 0.63
C LEU A 15 5.31 -11.82 -0.27
N ASP A 16 6.41 -11.76 -1.01
CA ASP A 16 6.89 -12.89 -1.82
C ASP A 16 7.64 -13.95 -1.01
N MET A 17 8.20 -13.58 0.15
CA MET A 17 9.07 -14.45 0.97
C MET A 17 8.37 -15.11 2.16
N VAL A 18 7.19 -14.62 2.54
CA VAL A 18 6.39 -15.15 3.66
C VAL A 18 5.81 -16.53 3.35
N THR A 19 5.87 -17.43 4.33
CA THR A 19 5.21 -18.75 4.29
C THR A 19 3.83 -18.69 4.97
N GLU A 20 2.99 -19.70 4.76
CA GLU A 20 1.61 -19.76 5.30
C GLU A 20 1.54 -19.56 6.83
N ASP A 21 2.60 -19.90 7.57
CA ASP A 21 2.68 -19.71 9.03
C ASP A 21 2.88 -18.25 9.49
N GLN A 22 3.05 -17.29 8.57
CA GLN A 22 3.38 -15.89 8.86
C GLN A 22 2.26 -14.90 8.52
N GLU A 23 0.99 -15.32 8.66
CA GLU A 23 -0.19 -14.51 8.30
C GLU A 23 -0.17 -13.08 8.88
N ASP A 24 0.25 -12.91 10.14
CA ASP A 24 0.32 -11.58 10.76
C ASP A 24 1.37 -10.67 10.10
N MET A 25 2.49 -11.23 9.67
CA MET A 25 3.54 -10.48 8.96
C MET A 25 3.06 -10.09 7.56
N VAL A 26 2.36 -11.01 6.88
CA VAL A 26 1.75 -10.76 5.57
C VAL A 26 0.77 -9.58 5.68
N ARG A 27 -0.15 -9.63 6.64
CA ARG A 27 -1.16 -8.59 6.87
C ARG A 27 -0.53 -7.24 7.20
N GLN A 28 0.53 -7.23 8.02
CA GLN A 28 1.25 -5.99 8.33
C GLN A 28 1.95 -5.41 7.10
N ALA A 29 2.62 -6.24 6.29
CA ALA A 29 3.28 -5.80 5.07
C ALA A 29 2.27 -5.30 4.03
N GLN A 30 1.14 -5.99 3.84
CA GLN A 30 0.03 -5.54 2.98
C GLN A 30 -0.51 -4.19 3.44
N ARG A 31 -0.78 -4.03 4.73
CA ARG A 31 -1.25 -2.75 5.29
C ARG A 31 -0.26 -1.61 5.04
N GLN A 32 1.03 -1.84 5.25
CA GLN A 32 2.02 -0.79 5.03
C GLN A 32 2.16 -0.44 3.55
N LEU A 33 2.08 -1.43 2.66
CA LEU A 33 2.06 -1.21 1.22
C LEU A 33 0.88 -0.31 0.79
N LEU A 34 -0.32 -0.55 1.34
CA LEU A 34 -1.50 0.29 1.12
C LEU A 34 -1.28 1.75 1.54
N LEU A 35 -0.71 1.95 2.73
CA LEU A 35 -0.40 3.28 3.24
C LEU A 35 0.65 3.98 2.37
N THR A 36 1.69 3.26 1.93
CA THR A 36 2.72 3.82 1.05
C THR A 36 2.13 4.30 -0.28
N TYR A 37 1.21 3.55 -0.90
CA TYR A 37 0.51 4.02 -2.10
C TYR A 37 -0.36 5.25 -1.83
N ASN A 38 -1.06 5.30 -0.69
CA ASN A 38 -1.88 6.45 -0.33
C ASN A 38 -1.05 7.72 -0.11
N ASP A 39 0.03 7.62 0.68
CA ASP A 39 0.94 8.73 0.96
C ASP A 39 1.57 9.26 -0.34
N PHE A 40 1.96 8.35 -1.22
CA PHE A 40 2.54 8.75 -2.50
C PHE A 40 1.50 9.40 -3.42
N ALA A 41 0.24 8.92 -3.41
CA ALA A 41 -0.85 9.56 -4.13
C ALA A 41 -1.10 11.01 -3.65
N VAL A 42 -1.10 11.24 -2.33
CA VAL A 42 -1.21 12.59 -1.75
C VAL A 42 -0.05 13.48 -2.20
N HIS A 43 1.17 12.93 -2.23
CA HIS A 43 2.34 13.67 -2.71
C HIS A 43 2.20 14.03 -4.21
N CYS A 44 1.75 13.10 -5.06
CA CYS A 44 1.46 13.35 -6.46
C CYS A 44 0.45 14.50 -6.65
N TYR A 45 -0.65 14.52 -5.87
CA TYR A 45 -1.62 15.61 -5.91
C TYR A 45 -1.02 16.97 -5.55
N ARG A 46 -0.16 17.01 -4.54
CA ARG A 46 0.53 18.25 -4.12
C ARG A 46 1.48 18.79 -5.21
N GLN A 47 2.00 17.92 -6.08
CA GLN A 47 2.89 18.29 -7.18
C GLN A 47 2.18 18.51 -8.52
N GLY A 48 0.86 18.33 -8.58
CA GLY A 48 0.09 18.42 -9.82
C GLY A 48 0.18 17.18 -10.72
N ALA A 49 0.77 16.08 -10.23
CA ALA A 49 0.85 14.79 -10.91
C ALA A 49 -0.44 13.96 -10.67
N TYR A 50 -1.58 14.49 -11.12
CA TYR A 50 -2.91 13.93 -10.79
C TYR A 50 -3.12 12.51 -11.34
N GLN A 51 -2.58 12.21 -12.52
CA GLN A 51 -2.78 10.91 -13.17
C GLN A 51 -2.10 9.78 -12.39
N GLU A 52 -0.87 10.01 -11.97
CA GLU A 52 -0.10 9.11 -11.11
C GLU A 52 -0.78 8.95 -9.74
N GLY A 53 -1.25 10.04 -9.14
CA GLY A 53 -1.97 10.00 -7.88
C GLY A 53 -3.24 9.14 -7.93
N VAL A 54 -4.02 9.25 -9.00
CA VAL A 54 -5.23 8.42 -9.21
C VAL A 54 -4.86 6.94 -9.40
N LEU A 55 -3.80 6.64 -10.14
CA LEU A 55 -3.35 5.26 -10.36
C LEU A 55 -2.96 4.59 -9.04
N LEU A 56 -2.21 5.28 -8.19
CA LEU A 56 -1.77 4.78 -6.89
C LEU A 56 -2.94 4.56 -5.92
N LEU A 57 -3.90 5.49 -5.88
CA LEU A 57 -5.12 5.33 -5.08
C LEU A 57 -5.96 4.14 -5.53
N ASN A 58 -6.11 3.93 -6.84
CA ASN A 58 -6.84 2.78 -7.36
C ASN A 58 -6.17 1.45 -6.99
N LYS A 59 -4.83 1.44 -6.90
CA LYS A 59 -4.07 0.27 -6.43
C LYS A 59 -4.35 0.02 -4.95
N ALA A 60 -4.22 1.04 -4.12
CA ALA A 60 -4.54 0.95 -2.69
C ALA A 60 -5.98 0.46 -2.44
N LEU A 61 -6.97 1.00 -3.14
CA LEU A 61 -8.37 0.62 -2.96
C LEU A 61 -8.66 -0.82 -3.40
N ARG A 62 -8.05 -1.31 -4.48
CA ARG A 62 -8.24 -2.70 -4.95
C ARG A 62 -7.69 -3.69 -3.93
N ASP A 63 -6.51 -3.41 -3.41
CA ASP A 63 -5.83 -4.27 -2.46
C ASP A 63 -6.51 -4.19 -1.07
N GLU A 64 -7.01 -3.01 -0.67
CA GLU A 64 -7.83 -2.84 0.55
C GLU A 64 -9.16 -3.61 0.47
N GLN A 65 -9.75 -3.75 -0.71
CA GLN A 65 -10.97 -4.56 -0.87
C GLN A 65 -10.75 -6.05 -0.62
N GLN A 66 -9.52 -6.54 -0.74
CA GLN A 66 -9.13 -7.90 -0.34
C GLN A 66 -8.96 -8.01 1.19
N GLU A 67 -8.70 -6.88 1.86
CA GLU A 67 -8.50 -6.71 3.31
C GLU A 67 -9.80 -6.36 4.08
N LYS A 68 -11.00 -6.45 3.46
CA LYS A 68 -12.31 -5.94 3.97
C LYS A 68 -12.72 -6.28 5.42
N GLY A 69 -11.97 -7.10 6.15
CA GLY A 69 -12.11 -7.25 7.61
C GLY A 69 -11.44 -6.16 8.46
N LEU A 70 -10.55 -5.31 7.91
CA LEU A 70 -9.62 -4.51 8.72
C LEU A 70 -10.06 -3.07 9.03
N TYR A 71 -10.99 -2.49 8.26
CA TYR A 71 -11.28 -1.04 8.29
C TYR A 71 -12.68 -0.66 8.83
N ILE A 72 -13.21 -1.37 9.84
CA ILE A 72 -14.48 -0.97 10.47
C ILE A 72 -14.35 0.29 11.36
N ASN A 73 -13.15 0.75 11.71
CA ASN A 73 -13.02 1.94 12.57
C ASN A 73 -11.79 2.78 12.24
N ARG A 74 -11.96 3.83 11.42
CA ARG A 74 -11.16 5.06 11.46
C ARG A 74 -12.02 6.25 11.06
N GLY A 75 -12.86 6.69 12.00
CA GLY A 75 -13.40 8.06 12.01
C GLY A 75 -12.34 9.06 12.42
#